data_AF-A0A524C6Z9-F1
#
_entry.id   AF-A0A524C6Z9-F1
#
_cell.length_a   1.000
_cell.length_b   1.000
_cell.length_c   1.000
_cell.angle_alpha   90.00
_cell.angle_beta   90.00
_cell.angle_gamma   90.00
#
_symmetry.space_group_name_H-M   'P 1'
#
loop_
_entity.id
_entity.type
_entity.pdbx_description
1 polymer ?
#
loop_
_entity_poly.entity_id
_entity_poly.type
_entity_poly.pdbx_seq_one_letter_code
_entity_poly.pdbx_strand_id
1 'polypeptide(L)' 'MIKNKGEMLDKRIEELLKKEYPFVNSLYLEEIFMKLESLNIINVFRVSKSKKMIVYNKRNQNIKDDALIQSS' A
#
# COMPACT_ATOMS: atom_id res chain seq x y z
N MET A 1 -21.90 -13.65 2.07
CA MET A 1 -21.65 -12.21 2.28
C MET A 1 -20.15 -11.98 2.37
N ILE A 2 -19.51 -11.56 1.27
CA ILE A 2 -18.09 -11.18 1.29
C ILE A 2 -18.04 -9.69 1.62
N LYS A 3 -17.83 -9.35 2.90
CA LYS A 3 -17.57 -7.98 3.34
C LYS A 3 -16.11 -7.64 2.97
N ASN A 4 -15.92 -6.86 1.91
CA ASN A 4 -14.70 -6.16 1.46
C ASN A 4 -13.48 -6.29 2.41
N LYS A 5 -12.78 -7.42 2.36
CA LYS A 5 -11.54 -7.66 3.11
C LYS A 5 -10.42 -7.85 2.10
N GLY A 6 -9.90 -6.71 1.62
CA GLY A 6 -8.72 -6.66 0.79
C GLY A 6 -8.96 -6.09 -0.59
N GLU A 7 -8.94 -4.76 -0.68
CA GLU A 7 -8.82 -4.12 -1.98
C GLU A 7 -7.51 -4.57 -2.65
N MET A 8 -7.62 -5.12 -3.86
CA MET A 8 -6.51 -5.53 -4.72
C MET A 8 -5.61 -4.32 -5.03
N LEU A 9 -4.39 -4.33 -4.52
CA LEU A 9 -3.47 -3.19 -4.59
C LEU A 9 -2.05 -3.64 -4.90
N ASP A 10 -1.79 -3.94 -6.17
CA ASP A 10 -0.43 -4.12 -6.68
C ASP A 10 -0.32 -3.39 -8.03
N LYS A 11 -0.99 -3.89 -9.08
CA LYS A 11 -1.08 -3.18 -10.37
C LYS A 11 -1.83 -1.85 -10.29
N ARG A 12 -2.93 -1.79 -9.54
CA ARG A 12 -3.73 -0.55 -9.45
C ARG A 12 -2.98 0.59 -8.77
N ILE A 13 -2.18 0.33 -7.74
CA ILE A 13 -1.40 1.41 -7.10
C ILE A 13 -0.37 1.94 -8.06
N GLU A 14 0.39 1.06 -8.69
CA GLU A 14 1.41 1.46 -9.67
C GLU A 14 0.79 2.25 -10.83
N GLU A 15 -0.34 1.77 -11.38
CA GLU A 15 -1.08 2.47 -12.44
C GLU A 15 -1.59 3.83 -11.99
N LEU A 16 -2.11 3.95 -10.75
CA LEU A 16 -2.57 5.22 -10.20
C LEU A 16 -1.41 6.19 -9.98
N LEU A 17 -0.30 5.72 -9.43
CA LEU A 17 0.90 6.53 -9.22
C LEU A 17 1.49 6.98 -10.55
N LYS A 18 1.54 6.12 -11.58
CA LYS A 18 2.03 6.49 -12.91
C LYS A 18 1.13 7.51 -13.63
N LYS A 19 -0.16 7.57 -13.32
CA LYS A 19 -1.07 8.59 -13.87
C LYS A 19 -0.71 9.99 -13.38
N GLU A 20 -0.30 10.11 -12.12
CA GLU A 20 0.03 11.40 -11.50
C GLU A 20 1.54 11.71 -11.60
N TYR A 21 2.38 10.67 -11.57
CA TYR A 21 3.83 10.74 -11.60
C TYR A 21 4.38 9.76 -12.66
N PRO A 22 4.47 10.18 -13.94
CA PRO A 22 4.84 9.30 -15.06
C PRO A 22 6.23 8.64 -14.94
N PHE A 23 7.10 9.21 -14.11
CA PHE A 23 8.47 8.74 -13.85
C PHE A 23 8.56 7.65 -12.77
N VAL A 24 7.45 7.23 -12.18
CA VAL A 24 7.44 6.17 -11.16
C VAL A 24 7.97 4.86 -11.74
N ASN A 25 9.06 4.38 -11.16
CA ASN A 25 9.72 3.14 -11.53
C ASN A 25 9.29 2.01 -10.57
N SER A 26 8.85 0.90 -11.15
CA SER A 26 8.28 -0.24 -10.44
C SER A 26 9.26 -0.89 -9.46
N LEU A 27 10.57 -0.91 -9.77
CA LEU A 27 11.59 -1.48 -8.90
C LEU A 27 11.73 -0.68 -7.61
N TYR A 28 11.84 0.65 -7.73
CA TYR A 28 11.91 1.53 -6.56
C TYR A 28 10.62 1.49 -5.74
N LEU A 29 9.46 1.35 -6.39
CA LEU A 29 8.19 1.20 -5.71
C LEU A 29 8.15 -0.09 -4.87
N GLU A 30 8.71 -1.18 -5.40
CA GLU A 30 8.84 -2.44 -4.66
C GLU A 30 9.78 -2.30 -3.45
N GLU A 31 10.93 -1.63 -3.60
CA GLU A 31 11.84 -1.30 -2.49
C GLU A 31 11.16 -0.47 -1.40
N ILE A 32 10.35 0.53 -1.80
CA ILE A 32 9.56 1.34 -0.86
C ILE A 32 8.56 0.47 -0.10
N PHE A 33 7.83 -0.42 -0.79
CA PHE A 33 6.88 -1.31 -0.11
C PHE A 33 7.57 -2.28 0.85
N MET A 34 8.70 -2.86 0.46
CA MET A 34 9.51 -3.70 1.36
C MET A 34 9.95 -2.92 2.61
N LYS A 35 10.38 -1.67 2.44
CA LYS A 35 10.76 -0.81 3.57
C LYS A 35 9.55 -0.50 4.47
N LEU A 36 8.40 -0.13 3.90
CA LEU A 36 7.18 0.16 4.67
C LEU A 36 6.66 -1.07 5.43
N GLU A 37 6.78 -2.26 4.84
CA GLU A 37 6.45 -3.52 5.49
C GLU A 37 7.41 -3.81 6.65
N SER A 38 8.72 -3.62 6.48
CA SER A 38 9.70 -3.78 7.56
C SER A 38 9.47 -2.82 8.74
N LEU A 39 8.90 -1.64 8.46
CA LEU A 39 8.50 -0.65 9.46
C LEU A 39 7.12 -0.93 10.05
N ASN A 40 6.49 -2.06 9.72
CA ASN A 40 5.16 -2.44 10.18
C ASN A 40 4.06 -1.40 9.85
N ILE A 41 4.26 -0.58 8.80
CA ILE A 41 3.31 0.44 8.34
C ILE A 41 2.25 -0.18 7.43
N ILE A 42 2.66 -1.14 6.60
CA ILE A 42 1.79 -1.92 5.73
C ILE A 42 2.03 -3.41 5.94
N ASN A 43 1.05 -4.24 5.56
CA ASN A 43 1.19 -5.68 5.44
C ASN A 43 1.03 -6.08 3.98
N VAL A 44 1.93 -6.93 3.45
CA VAL A 44 1.86 -7.41 2.07
C VAL A 44 1.51 -8.89 2.06
N PHE A 45 0.35 -9.22 1.48
CA PHE A 45 -0.12 -10.61 1.33
C PHE A 45 0.04 -11.07 -0.11
N ARG A 46 0.64 -12.25 -0.32
CA ARG A 46 0.68 -12.89 -1.63
C ARG A 46 -0.67 -13.56 -1.91
N VAL A 47 -1.40 -13.07 -2.90
CA VAL A 47 -2.69 -13.66 -3.33
C VAL A 47 -2.48 -14.67 -4.46
N SER A 48 -1.53 -14.42 -5.36
CA SER A 48 -1.13 -15.37 -6.40
C SER A 48 0.33 -15.16 -6.83
N LYS A 49 0.79 -15.88 -7.87
CA LYS A 49 2.17 -15.79 -8.35
C LYS A 49 2.59 -14.36 -8.69
N SER A 50 1.68 -13.56 -9.26
CA SER A 50 1.91 -12.20 -9.78
C SER A 50 1.02 -11.14 -9.12
N LYS A 51 0.40 -11.47 -7.99
CA LYS A 51 -0.58 -10.60 -7.35
C LYS A 51 -0.31 -10.52 -5.86
N LYS A 52 0.04 -9.31 -5.41
CA LYS A 52 0.12 -8.96 -4.00
C LYS A 52 -1.10 -8.14 -3.57
N MET A 53 -1.33 -8.09 -2.27
CA MET A 53 -2.35 -7.26 -1.64
C MET A 53 -1.69 -6.49 -0.52
N ILE A 54 -1.72 -5.17 -0.62
CA ILE A 54 -1.12 -4.27 0.36
C ILE A 54 -2.23 -3.73 1.26
N VAL A 55 -2.04 -3.85 2.57
CA VAL A 55 -3.00 -3.37 3.58
C VAL A 55 -2.31 -2.41 4.53
N TYR A 56 -2.90 -1.24 4.74
CA TYR A 56 -2.42 -0.30 5.76
C TYR A 56 -2.60 -0.89 7.17
N ASN A 57 -1.52 -0.87 7.97
CA ASN A 57 -1.58 -1.27 9.36
C ASN A 57 -2.03 -0.08 10.23
N LYS A 58 -3.31 -0.04 10.57
CA LYS A 58 -3.89 1.01 11.43
C LYS A 58 -3.32 1.09 12.85
N ARG A 59 -2.57 0.07 13.29
CA ARG A 59 -1.94 0.03 14.62
C ARG A 59 -0.46 0.38 14.57
N ASN A 60 0.05 0.84 13.42
CA ASN A 60 1.43 1.27 13.32
C ASN A 60 1.67 2.52 14.19
N GLN A 61 2.80 2.57 14.90
CA GLN A 61 3.17 3.71 15.75
C GLN A 61 3.98 4.79 15.00
N ASN A 62 4.33 4.50 13.74
CA ASN A 62 5.24 5.30 12.93
C ASN A 62 4.54 6.44 12.20
N ILE A 63 3.23 6.31 11.96
CA ILE A 63 2.37 7.33 11.38
C ILE A 63 1.34 7.70 12.45
N LYS A 64 1.58 8.82 13.15
CA LYS A 64 0.63 9.37 14.13
C LYS A 64 -0.62 9.87 13.41
N ASP A 65 -1.78 9.72 14.05
CA ASP A 65 -3.12 10.05 13.54
C ASP A 65 -3.32 11.49 13.03
N ASP A 66 -2.35 12.39 13.20
CA ASP A 66 -2.39 13.77 12.68
C ASP A 66 -2.58 13.80 11.14
N ALA A 67 -2.18 12.75 10.41
CA ALA A 67 -2.42 12.63 8.97
C ALA A 67 -3.86 12.21 8.60
N LEU A 68 -4.66 11.72 9.55
CA LEU A 68 -6.05 11.28 9.35
C LEU A 68 -7.09 12.33 9.77
N ILE A 69 -6.66 13.45 10.37
CA ILE A 69 -7.53 14.56 10.80
C ILE A 69 -7.40 15.73 9.80
N GLN A 70 -7.86 15.54 8.56
CA GLN A 70 -8.19 16.65 7.65
C GLN A 70 -9.52 16.45 6.92
N SER A 71 -10.45 15.74 7.54
CA SER A 71 -11.84 15.71 7.10
C SER A 71 -12.74 15.51 8.30
N SER A 72 -12.98 16.60 9.02
CA SER A 72 -14.12 16.79 9.92
C SER A 72 -15.07 17.80 9.28
#